data_AF-A0A835R029-F1
#
_entry.id   AF-A0A835R029-F1
#
_cell.length_a   1.000
_cell.length_b   1.000
_cell.length_c   1.000
_cell.angle_alpha   90.00
_cell.angle_beta   90.00
_cell.angle_gamma   90.00
#
_symmetry.space_group_name_H-M   'P 1'
#
loop_
_entity.id
_entity.type
_entity.pdbx_description
1 polymer ?
#
loop_
_entity_poly.entity_id
_entity_poly.type
_entity_poly.pdbx_seq_one_letter_code
_entity_poly.pdbx_strand_id
1 'polypeptide(L)'
;MAQYIPTLELYGDGLPLVCGMYASSECYFGLNLNPMCKPCQVSYTLLPTMGYFEFLPVGAYDHQGTKDHSSLVGLVDVKLGEEYEIVVTTYAGLYRYRVGDVLRVTGFKNKAPQFKFVRRKNVALSIDSDKTDEVELHAAVEKAVMSNLEPFRATVVEYTSYADTTTIPGHYVLYWELRKGKKPLPPSVLEDCCLAIEESLNSVYRQGRVADGSIGPLEIRVVEEGSFDKLMDFAINQLRGIHQSVQGAALRAPGSVGGPLGGPGEGEVLEPKMPKMDSRKLLYVAVQ
;
A
#
# COMPACT_ATOMS: atom_id res chain seq x y z
N MET A 1 -2.75 5.19 5.00
CA MET A 1 -3.69 5.91 5.90
C MET A 1 -4.49 7.05 5.25
N ALA A 2 -4.05 7.69 4.15
CA ALA A 2 -4.88 8.72 3.49
C ALA A 2 -6.28 8.20 3.07
N GLN A 3 -6.41 6.88 2.85
CA GLN A 3 -7.67 6.16 2.61
C GLN A 3 -8.77 6.40 3.67
N TYR A 4 -8.41 6.70 4.92
CA TYR A 4 -9.38 6.92 6.00
C TYR A 4 -9.87 8.37 6.12
N ILE A 5 -9.30 9.32 5.36
CA ILE A 5 -9.66 10.74 5.46
C ILE A 5 -11.17 10.95 5.29
N PRO A 6 -11.86 10.40 4.25
CA PRO A 6 -13.29 10.62 4.09
C PRO A 6 -14.13 10.08 5.26
N THR A 7 -13.78 8.90 5.78
CA THR A 7 -14.45 8.28 6.92
C THR A 7 -14.25 9.10 8.19
N LEU A 8 -13.04 9.58 8.43
CA LEU A 8 -12.72 10.44 9.58
C LEU A 8 -13.39 11.81 9.48
N GLU A 9 -13.50 12.39 8.29
CA GLU A 9 -14.24 13.64 8.07
C GLU A 9 -15.73 13.47 8.32
N LEU A 10 -16.32 12.32 7.93
CA LEU A 10 -17.72 11.99 8.18
C LEU A 10 -18.02 11.88 9.68
N TYR A 11 -17.21 11.14 10.45
CA TYR A 11 -17.44 10.97 11.89
C TYR A 11 -16.93 12.13 12.74
N GLY A 12 -15.94 12.87 12.23
CA GLY A 12 -15.29 13.96 12.95
C GLY A 12 -16.06 15.28 12.92
N ASP A 13 -17.14 15.41 12.15
CA ASP A 13 -18.00 16.60 12.07
C ASP A 13 -17.22 17.92 11.92
N GLY A 14 -16.23 17.93 11.02
CA GLY A 14 -15.39 19.10 10.76
C GLY A 14 -14.22 19.31 11.73
N LEU A 15 -13.95 18.37 12.64
CA LEU A 15 -12.73 18.40 13.46
C LEU A 15 -11.46 18.34 12.59
N PRO A 16 -10.42 19.13 12.93
CA PRO A 16 -9.17 19.14 12.19
C PRO A 16 -8.42 17.83 12.37
N LEU A 17 -8.06 17.18 11.25
CA LEU A 17 -7.22 15.99 11.23
C LEU A 17 -5.75 16.39 11.34
N VAL A 18 -5.13 16.06 12.47
CA VAL A 18 -3.74 16.46 12.79
C VAL A 18 -2.78 15.30 12.55
N CYS A 19 -1.82 15.50 11.66
CA CYS A 19 -0.67 14.61 11.48
C CYS A 19 0.58 15.25 12.08
N GLY A 20 0.94 14.87 13.31
CA GLY A 20 1.97 15.57 14.09
C GLY A 20 3.41 15.14 13.83
N MET A 21 3.64 13.86 13.52
CA MET A 21 4.98 13.27 13.53
C MET A 21 5.17 12.31 12.35
N TYR A 22 6.42 12.24 11.87
CA TYR A 22 6.92 11.19 11.01
C TYR A 22 8.03 10.44 11.73
N ALA A 23 7.82 9.14 11.97
CA ALA A 23 8.73 8.26 12.70
C ALA A 23 8.58 6.80 12.23
N SER A 24 9.56 5.97 12.55
CA SER A 24 9.52 4.52 12.40
C SER A 24 10.20 3.83 13.57
N SER A 25 10.18 2.49 13.61
CA SER A 25 10.92 1.71 14.60
C SER A 25 12.43 1.92 14.52
N GLU A 26 12.95 2.23 13.33
CA GLU A 26 14.37 2.47 13.10
C GLU A 26 14.83 3.86 13.57
N CYS A 27 13.99 4.90 13.46
CA CYS A 27 14.36 6.27 13.81
C CYS A 27 13.13 7.19 13.94
N TYR A 28 13.20 8.17 14.84
CA TYR A 28 12.31 9.33 14.83
C TYR A 28 12.84 10.35 13.82
N PHE A 29 12.02 10.73 12.84
CA PHE A 29 12.50 11.55 11.72
C PHE A 29 12.22 13.03 11.91
N GLY A 30 10.94 13.39 12.09
CA GLY A 30 10.53 14.77 11.97
C GLY A 30 9.12 15.07 12.44
N LEU A 31 8.81 16.37 12.45
CA LEU A 31 7.53 16.90 12.93
C LEU A 31 6.84 17.73 11.86
N ASN A 32 5.52 17.72 11.87
CA ASN A 32 4.74 18.68 11.10
C ASN A 32 4.73 20.03 11.82
N LEU A 33 5.40 21.03 11.25
CA LEU A 33 5.47 22.37 11.83
C LEU A 33 4.21 23.21 11.60
N ASN A 34 3.26 22.70 10.79
CA ASN A 34 1.94 23.28 10.61
C ASN A 34 0.86 22.22 10.86
N PRO A 35 0.63 21.81 12.12
CA PRO A 35 -0.22 20.66 12.44
C PRO A 35 -1.69 20.84 12.02
N MET A 36 -2.15 22.07 11.81
CA MET A 36 -3.52 22.41 11.42
C MET A 36 -3.73 22.49 9.90
N CYS A 37 -2.71 22.16 9.09
CA CYS A 37 -2.86 22.14 7.64
C CYS A 37 -3.82 21.04 7.19
N LYS A 38 -4.37 21.17 5.97
CA LYS A 38 -5.19 20.11 5.38
C LYS A 38 -4.36 18.83 5.22
N PRO A 39 -4.95 17.62 5.36
CA PRO A 39 -4.23 16.35 5.21
C PRO A 39 -3.42 16.23 3.90
N CYS A 40 -3.95 16.77 2.79
CA CYS A 40 -3.27 16.74 1.50
C CYS A 40 -2.02 17.65 1.40
N GLN A 41 -1.83 18.57 2.35
CA GLN A 41 -0.75 19.56 2.42
C GLN A 41 0.30 19.22 3.49
N VAL A 42 0.12 18.13 4.24
CA VAL A 42 1.04 17.73 5.31
C VAL A 42 2.47 17.59 4.77
N SER A 43 3.40 18.23 5.46
CA SER A 43 4.84 18.14 5.22
C SER A 43 5.58 18.07 6.56
N TYR A 44 6.53 17.14 6.66
CA TYR A 44 7.32 16.91 7.87
C TYR A 44 8.69 17.56 7.72
N THR A 45 9.11 18.29 8.74
CA THR A 45 10.46 18.86 8.82
C THR A 45 11.33 17.89 9.60
N LEU A 46 12.37 17.37 8.96
CA LEU A 46 13.31 16.47 9.63
C LEU A 46 14.09 17.21 10.71
N LEU A 47 14.29 16.54 11.84
CA LEU A 47 15.04 17.06 12.98
C LEU A 47 16.49 16.60 12.87
N PRO A 48 17.47 17.46 12.50
CA PRO A 48 18.84 17.05 12.19
C PRO A 48 19.60 16.38 13.35
N THR A 49 19.08 16.48 14.57
CA THR A 49 19.65 15.89 15.78
C THR A 49 19.22 14.44 16.02
N MET A 50 18.23 13.92 15.28
CA MET A 50 17.70 12.56 15.51
C MET A 50 18.53 11.46 14.85
N GLY A 51 19.32 11.81 13.84
CA GLY A 51 20.19 10.89 13.11
C GLY A 51 20.87 11.62 11.97
N TYR A 52 21.76 10.93 11.28
CA TYR A 52 22.35 11.43 10.04
C TYR A 52 21.50 10.96 8.86
N PHE A 53 20.98 11.91 8.08
CA PHE A 53 20.05 11.65 6.98
C PHE A 53 20.70 11.92 5.63
N GLU A 54 20.65 10.90 4.79
CA GLU A 54 21.05 10.91 3.39
C GLU A 54 19.84 10.58 2.49
N PHE A 55 19.91 10.94 1.22
CA PHE A 55 18.79 10.88 0.29
C PHE A 55 19.22 10.27 -1.04
N LEU A 56 18.53 9.19 -1.45
CA LEU A 56 18.77 8.50 -2.71
C LEU A 56 17.74 8.95 -3.76
N PRO A 57 18.13 9.66 -4.83
CA PRO A 57 17.19 10.15 -5.84
C PRO A 57 16.32 9.04 -6.46
N VAL A 58 15.02 9.26 -6.58
CA VAL A 58 14.08 8.35 -7.23
C VAL A 58 13.96 8.73 -8.71
N GLY A 59 14.59 7.96 -9.59
CA GLY A 59 14.57 8.21 -11.05
C GLY A 59 15.96 8.22 -11.70
N ALA A 60 17.03 8.32 -10.92
CA ALA A 60 18.38 8.01 -11.36
C ALA A 60 18.51 6.49 -11.54
N TYR A 61 18.09 5.98 -12.69
CA TYR A 61 18.55 4.67 -13.16
C TYR A 61 19.94 4.90 -13.76
N ASP A 62 20.98 4.58 -12.99
CA ASP A 62 22.28 4.36 -13.63
C ASP A 62 22.14 3.17 -14.57
N HIS A 63 22.77 3.29 -15.74
CA HIS A 63 22.79 2.31 -16.84
C HIS A 63 23.34 0.91 -16.45
N GLN A 64 23.57 0.64 -15.16
CA GLN A 64 24.10 -0.61 -14.60
C GLN A 64 23.23 -1.26 -13.53
N GLY A 65 22.03 -0.72 -13.23
CA GLY A 65 21.06 -1.41 -12.35
C GLY A 65 21.41 -1.46 -10.86
N THR A 66 22.58 -0.96 -10.45
CA THR A 66 22.96 -0.78 -9.05
C THR A 66 22.77 0.68 -8.64
N LYS A 67 21.85 0.92 -7.69
CA LYS A 67 21.75 2.23 -7.03
C LYS A 67 22.94 2.41 -6.11
N ASP A 68 24.01 2.98 -6.64
CA ASP A 68 25.24 3.16 -5.91
C ASP A 68 25.09 4.25 -4.84
N HIS A 69 25.66 3.99 -3.67
CA HIS A 69 25.70 4.91 -2.54
C HIS A 69 26.50 6.19 -2.83
N SER A 70 27.21 6.23 -3.97
CA SER A 70 27.87 7.42 -4.51
C SER A 70 26.90 8.52 -4.93
N SER A 71 25.61 8.18 -5.16
CA SER A 71 24.56 9.13 -5.55
C SER A 71 23.79 9.74 -4.38
N LEU A 72 24.17 9.43 -3.12
CA LEU A 72 23.48 9.95 -1.96
C LEU A 72 23.71 11.45 -1.79
N VAL A 73 22.63 12.15 -1.51
CA VAL A 73 22.57 13.60 -1.30
C VAL A 73 22.42 13.86 0.20
N GLY A 74 23.14 14.85 0.73
CA GLY A 74 23.01 15.24 2.13
C GLY A 74 21.68 15.96 2.41
N LEU A 75 21.28 16.03 3.68
CA LEU A 75 20.02 16.67 4.11
C LEU A 75 19.83 18.09 3.56
N VAL A 76 20.90 18.89 3.46
CA VAL A 76 20.80 20.29 3.01
C VAL A 76 20.88 20.45 1.49
N ASP A 77 21.23 19.39 0.76
CA ASP A 77 21.51 19.41 -0.68
C ASP A 77 20.33 18.88 -1.53
N VAL A 78 19.24 18.48 -0.87
CA VAL A 78 18.02 18.03 -1.55
C VAL A 78 17.38 19.16 -2.35
N LYS A 79 16.79 18.82 -3.49
CA LYS A 79 16.18 19.79 -4.41
C LYS A 79 14.66 19.83 -4.26
N LEU A 80 14.09 21.03 -4.30
CA LEU A 80 12.63 21.25 -4.24
C LEU A 80 11.91 20.50 -5.37
N GLY A 81 10.82 19.80 -5.06
CA GLY A 81 10.00 19.06 -6.02
C GLY A 81 10.51 17.67 -6.36
N GLU A 82 11.78 17.36 -6.09
CA GLU A 82 12.38 16.06 -6.35
C GLU A 82 11.97 15.01 -5.30
N GLU A 83 12.00 13.75 -5.71
CA GLU A 83 11.70 12.58 -4.87
C GLU A 83 12.96 11.81 -4.49
N TYR A 84 13.03 11.41 -3.22
CA TYR A 84 14.16 10.68 -2.67
C TYR A 84 13.68 9.54 -1.80
N GLU A 85 14.44 8.45 -1.80
CA GLU A 85 14.37 7.45 -0.75
C GLU A 85 15.26 7.88 0.42
N ILE A 86 14.70 7.87 1.63
CA ILE A 86 15.45 8.25 2.83
C ILE A 86 16.39 7.13 3.28
N VAL A 87 17.63 7.52 3.57
CA VAL A 87 18.69 6.67 4.10
C VAL A 87 19.14 7.24 5.44
N VAL A 88 19.19 6.41 6.47
CA VAL A 88 19.45 6.85 7.84
C VAL A 88 20.68 6.17 8.43
N THR A 89 21.47 6.95 9.15
CA THR A 89 22.46 6.45 10.10
C THR A 89 22.06 6.85 11.51
N THR A 90 21.90 5.87 12.40
CA THR A 90 21.33 6.05 13.74
C THR A 90 22.37 5.80 14.83
N TYR A 91 22.14 6.38 16.02
CA TYR A 91 22.95 6.11 17.21
C TYR A 91 22.93 4.63 17.65
N ALA A 92 21.88 3.89 17.27
CA ALA A 92 21.73 2.47 17.59
C ALA A 92 22.52 1.54 16.64
N GLY A 93 23.29 2.09 15.69
CA GLY A 93 24.22 1.32 14.86
C GLY A 93 23.64 0.86 13.51
N LEU A 94 22.54 1.46 13.05
CA LEU A 94 22.17 1.36 11.64
C LEU A 94 23.04 2.35 10.85
N TYR A 95 23.76 1.86 9.83
CA TYR A 95 24.64 2.68 9.00
C TYR A 95 24.16 2.69 7.56
N ARG A 96 23.86 3.88 7.05
CA ARG A 96 23.32 4.11 5.70
C ARG A 96 22.18 3.15 5.36
N TYR A 97 21.31 2.91 6.35
CA TYR A 97 20.19 1.98 6.23
C TYR A 97 19.08 2.60 5.39
N ARG A 98 18.62 1.85 4.39
CA ARG A 98 17.54 2.26 3.50
C ARG A 98 16.19 1.97 4.16
N VAL A 99 15.49 3.02 4.58
CA VAL A 99 14.17 2.88 5.23
C VAL A 99 13.11 2.37 4.24
N GLY A 100 13.28 2.67 2.95
CA GLY A 100 12.35 2.31 1.89
C GLY A 100 11.22 3.33 1.67
N ASP A 101 11.13 4.37 2.50
CA ASP A 101 10.18 5.46 2.33
C ASP A 101 10.64 6.43 1.23
N VAL A 102 9.71 6.81 0.34
CA VAL A 102 9.89 7.82 -0.69
C VAL A 102 9.25 9.11 -0.23
N LEU A 103 10.05 10.17 -0.25
CA LEU A 103 9.73 11.49 0.24
C LEU A 103 9.93 12.51 -0.89
N ARG A 104 8.99 13.44 -1.04
CA ARG A 104 9.11 14.57 -1.97
C ARG A 104 9.42 15.85 -1.21
N VAL A 105 10.42 16.60 -1.64
CA VAL A 105 10.76 17.90 -1.03
C VAL A 105 9.68 18.92 -1.38
N THR A 106 9.02 19.50 -0.38
CA THR A 106 7.93 20.48 -0.55
C THR A 106 8.30 21.89 -0.15
N GLY A 107 9.39 22.07 0.60
CA GLY A 107 9.84 23.37 1.06
C GLY A 107 11.00 23.27 2.02
N PHE A 108 11.33 24.39 2.65
CA PHE A 108 12.41 24.47 3.64
C PHE A 108 11.96 25.34 4.81
N LYS A 109 12.20 24.86 6.03
CA LYS A 109 12.17 25.69 7.24
C LYS A 109 13.60 26.10 7.56
N ASN A 110 13.91 27.37 7.31
CA ASN A 110 15.29 27.85 7.34
C ASN A 110 16.14 27.03 6.36
N LYS A 111 17.13 26.28 6.85
CA LYS A 111 17.94 25.34 6.04
C LYS A 111 17.45 23.89 6.11
N ALA A 112 16.49 23.57 6.98
CA ALA A 112 15.99 22.21 7.12
C ALA A 112 14.92 21.92 6.05
N PRO A 113 15.06 20.89 5.21
CA PRO A 113 14.04 20.54 4.23
C PRO A 113 12.76 20.04 4.89
N GLN A 114 11.66 20.24 4.17
CA GLN A 114 10.33 19.73 4.50
C GLN A 114 9.93 18.71 3.43
N PHE A 115 9.39 17.58 3.88
CA PHE A 115 9.07 16.46 3.03
C PHE A 115 7.61 16.06 3.13
N LYS A 116 6.99 15.84 1.97
CA LYS A 116 5.73 15.13 1.87
C LYS A 116 6.01 13.63 1.69
N PHE A 117 5.38 12.82 2.52
CA PHE A 117 5.41 11.36 2.36
C PHE A 117 4.67 10.96 1.08
N VAL A 118 5.33 10.21 0.21
CA VAL A 118 4.76 9.73 -1.05
C VAL A 118 4.26 8.30 -0.88
N ARG A 119 5.18 7.39 -0.53
CA ARG A 119 4.90 5.95 -0.38
C ARG A 119 6.05 5.24 0.30
N ARG A 120 5.79 4.04 0.82
CA ARG A 120 6.84 3.08 1.15
C ARG A 120 7.03 2.14 -0.03
N LYS A 121 8.28 1.86 -0.42
CA LYS A 121 8.59 0.93 -1.52
C LYS A 121 8.10 -0.47 -1.19
N ASN A 122 7.71 -1.18 -2.23
CA ASN A 122 7.26 -2.57 -2.17
C ASN A 122 6.06 -2.80 -1.23
N VAL A 123 5.18 -1.82 -1.05
CA VAL A 123 3.90 -2.04 -0.34
C VAL A 123 2.78 -2.04 -1.37
N ALA A 124 2.13 -3.19 -1.53
CA ALA A 124 0.97 -3.35 -2.41
C ALA A 124 -0.34 -3.13 -1.63
N LEU A 125 -0.43 -3.68 -0.42
CA LEU A 125 -1.63 -3.59 0.43
C LEU A 125 -1.26 -3.19 1.86
N SER A 126 -2.15 -2.43 2.51
CA SER A 126 -2.02 -1.99 3.90
C SER A 126 -3.37 -1.47 4.42
N ILE A 127 -3.87 -2.04 5.52
CA ILE A 127 -5.08 -1.57 6.23
C ILE A 127 -4.71 -0.71 7.43
N ASP A 128 -3.82 -1.20 8.28
CA ASP A 128 -3.34 -0.54 9.50
C ASP A 128 -1.80 -0.43 9.45
N SER A 129 -1.11 -1.22 10.25
CA SER A 129 0.35 -1.29 10.36
C SER A 129 0.95 -2.35 9.43
N ASP A 130 0.13 -3.27 8.95
CA ASP A 130 0.44 -4.30 7.99
C ASP A 130 0.93 -3.72 6.66
N LYS A 131 1.92 -4.39 6.07
CA LYS A 131 2.52 -4.03 4.79
C LYS A 131 2.77 -5.30 4.03
N THR A 132 1.91 -5.60 3.07
CA THR A 132 2.07 -6.77 2.22
C THR A 132 2.66 -6.32 0.90
N ASP A 133 3.77 -6.96 0.51
CA ASP A 133 4.42 -6.74 -0.77
C ASP A 133 3.86 -7.62 -1.88
N GLU A 134 4.20 -7.32 -3.13
CA GLU A 134 3.69 -8.05 -4.30
C GLU A 134 4.20 -9.50 -4.35
N VAL A 135 5.43 -9.75 -3.88
CA VAL A 135 6.05 -11.08 -3.89
C VAL A 135 5.36 -11.99 -2.88
N GLU A 136 5.11 -11.45 -1.68
CA GLU A 136 4.38 -12.09 -0.60
C GLU A 136 2.95 -12.41 -1.01
N LEU A 137 2.24 -11.43 -1.59
CA LEU A 137 0.89 -11.64 -2.08
C LEU A 137 0.84 -12.71 -3.18
N HIS A 138 1.78 -12.67 -4.13
CA HIS A 138 1.85 -13.66 -5.20
C HIS A 138 2.10 -15.08 -4.67
N ALA A 139 3.07 -15.22 -3.75
CA ALA A 139 3.36 -16.52 -3.13
C ALA A 139 2.18 -17.06 -2.32
N ALA A 140 1.44 -16.17 -1.64
CA ALA A 140 0.23 -16.55 -0.89
C ALA A 140 -0.88 -17.04 -1.82
N VAL A 141 -1.11 -16.35 -2.95
CA VAL A 141 -2.08 -16.75 -3.97
C VAL A 141 -1.68 -18.09 -4.60
N GLU A 142 -0.43 -18.25 -5.03
CA GLU A 142 0.07 -19.49 -5.64
C GLU A 142 -0.14 -20.69 -4.72
N LYS A 143 0.20 -20.55 -3.44
CA LYS A 143 0.00 -21.62 -2.45
C LYS A 143 -1.47 -21.99 -2.28
N ALA A 144 -2.38 -21.02 -2.24
CA ALA A 144 -3.81 -21.27 -2.12
C ALA A 144 -4.38 -21.96 -3.37
N VAL A 145 -3.93 -21.56 -4.57
CA VAL A 145 -4.30 -22.22 -5.83
C VAL A 145 -3.83 -23.68 -5.82
N MET A 146 -2.58 -23.93 -5.46
CA MET A 146 -2.00 -25.28 -5.42
C MET A 146 -2.68 -26.19 -4.40
N SER A 147 -3.03 -25.68 -3.22
CA SER A 147 -3.62 -26.51 -2.17
C SER A 147 -5.09 -26.82 -2.40
N ASN A 148 -5.86 -25.85 -2.91
CA ASN A 148 -7.33 -25.90 -2.85
C ASN A 148 -8.00 -25.97 -4.23
N LEU A 149 -7.39 -25.44 -5.30
CA LEU A 149 -8.00 -25.40 -6.64
C LEU A 149 -7.57 -26.55 -7.56
N GLU A 150 -6.36 -27.09 -7.39
CA GLU A 150 -5.84 -28.24 -8.15
C GLU A 150 -6.81 -29.44 -8.20
N PRO A 151 -7.46 -29.88 -7.09
CA PRO A 151 -8.40 -31.00 -7.11
C PRO A 151 -9.63 -30.81 -8.02
N PHE A 152 -9.96 -29.55 -8.33
CA PHE A 152 -11.09 -29.15 -9.18
C PHE A 152 -10.67 -28.86 -10.62
N ARG A 153 -9.36 -28.90 -10.93
CA ARG A 153 -8.77 -28.46 -12.20
C ARG A 153 -9.20 -27.04 -12.58
N ALA A 154 -9.35 -26.18 -11.56
CA ALA A 154 -9.59 -24.77 -11.73
C ALA A 154 -8.27 -24.03 -11.61
N THR A 155 -8.08 -22.99 -12.42
CA THR A 155 -6.87 -22.17 -12.42
C THR A 155 -7.23 -20.70 -12.38
N VAL A 156 -6.51 -19.93 -11.59
CA VAL A 156 -6.58 -18.46 -11.62
C VAL A 156 -5.85 -18.00 -12.89
N VAL A 157 -6.56 -17.32 -13.78
CA VAL A 157 -6.01 -16.75 -15.01
C VAL A 157 -5.27 -15.47 -14.67
N GLU A 158 -5.97 -14.56 -13.99
CA GLU A 158 -5.44 -13.30 -13.50
C GLU A 158 -6.08 -12.95 -12.16
N TYR A 159 -5.37 -12.12 -11.39
CA TYR A 159 -5.90 -11.56 -10.16
C TYR A 159 -5.43 -10.12 -9.95
N THR A 160 -6.20 -9.36 -9.19
CA THR A 160 -5.80 -8.06 -8.65
C THR A 160 -6.30 -7.92 -7.22
N SER A 161 -5.82 -6.90 -6.51
CA SER A 161 -6.10 -6.70 -5.10
C SER A 161 -6.33 -5.24 -4.76
N TYR A 162 -7.18 -4.97 -3.77
CA TYR A 162 -7.28 -3.65 -3.16
C TYR A 162 -7.54 -3.77 -1.65
N ALA A 163 -7.22 -2.69 -0.94
CA ALA A 163 -7.52 -2.53 0.48
C ALA A 163 -8.90 -1.86 0.63
N ASP A 164 -9.89 -2.60 1.13
CA ASP A 164 -11.23 -2.08 1.37
C ASP A 164 -11.31 -1.43 2.75
N THR A 165 -11.72 -0.16 2.76
CA THR A 165 -11.88 0.64 3.98
C THR A 165 -13.30 1.20 4.12
N THR A 166 -14.25 0.62 3.38
CA THR A 166 -15.68 0.97 3.49
C THR A 166 -16.29 0.40 4.76
N THR A 167 -15.81 -0.75 5.22
CA THR A 167 -16.14 -1.37 6.50
C THR A 167 -15.03 -1.15 7.53
N ILE A 168 -15.38 -1.19 8.81
CA ILE A 168 -14.43 -1.04 9.92
C ILE A 168 -14.56 -2.29 10.81
N PRO A 169 -13.49 -3.09 10.99
CA PRO A 169 -12.16 -2.93 10.40
C PRO A 169 -12.16 -3.14 8.88
N GLY A 170 -11.24 -2.48 8.18
CA GLY A 170 -11.03 -2.68 6.75
C GLY A 170 -10.38 -4.04 6.47
N HIS A 171 -10.47 -4.54 5.24
CA HIS A 171 -9.96 -5.86 4.87
C HIS A 171 -9.38 -5.89 3.46
N TYR A 172 -8.65 -6.95 3.14
CA TYR A 172 -8.13 -7.18 1.80
C TYR A 172 -9.20 -7.82 0.92
N VAL A 173 -9.33 -7.32 -0.31
CA VAL A 173 -10.20 -7.91 -1.32
C VAL A 173 -9.38 -8.28 -2.54
N LEU A 174 -9.49 -9.54 -2.95
CA LEU A 174 -8.85 -10.09 -4.14
C LEU A 174 -9.90 -10.38 -5.20
N TYR A 175 -9.69 -9.87 -6.41
CA TYR A 175 -10.50 -10.24 -7.57
C TYR A 175 -9.81 -11.35 -8.33
N TRP A 176 -10.50 -12.47 -8.54
CA TRP A 176 -9.97 -13.64 -9.23
C TRP A 176 -10.77 -13.91 -10.51
N GLU A 177 -10.08 -13.93 -11.65
CA GLU A 177 -10.62 -14.48 -12.88
C GLU A 177 -10.28 -15.97 -12.95
N LEU A 178 -11.31 -16.82 -12.83
CA LEU A 178 -11.13 -18.27 -12.77
C LEU A 178 -11.46 -18.90 -14.11
N ARG A 179 -10.51 -19.68 -14.65
CA ARG A 179 -10.82 -20.64 -15.69
C ARG A 179 -11.43 -21.88 -15.05
N LYS A 180 -12.73 -22.04 -15.25
CA LYS A 180 -13.51 -23.13 -14.64
C LYS A 180 -13.02 -24.50 -15.15
N GLY A 181 -12.78 -25.41 -14.21
CA GLY A 181 -12.52 -26.81 -14.49
C GLY A 181 -13.79 -27.59 -14.83
N LYS A 182 -13.67 -28.92 -14.95
CA LYS A 182 -14.81 -29.82 -15.26
C LYS A 182 -15.78 -30.02 -14.08
N LYS A 183 -15.37 -29.64 -12.86
CA LYS A 183 -16.16 -29.82 -11.63
C LYS A 183 -16.66 -28.46 -11.12
N PRO A 184 -17.87 -28.38 -10.55
CA PRO A 184 -18.33 -27.18 -9.88
C PRO A 184 -17.46 -26.92 -8.64
N LEU A 185 -17.08 -25.65 -8.44
CA LEU A 185 -16.37 -25.18 -7.25
C LEU A 185 -17.40 -24.84 -6.16
N PRO A 186 -17.40 -25.55 -5.02
CA PRO A 186 -18.26 -25.18 -3.90
C PRO A 186 -17.73 -23.90 -3.22
N PRO A 187 -18.61 -23.06 -2.63
CA PRO A 187 -18.20 -21.84 -1.93
C PRO A 187 -17.16 -22.08 -0.82
N SER A 188 -17.26 -23.21 -0.11
CA SER A 188 -16.33 -23.59 0.96
C SER A 188 -14.87 -23.69 0.49
N VAL A 189 -14.62 -24.02 -0.79
CA VAL A 189 -13.25 -24.08 -1.33
C VAL A 189 -12.66 -22.68 -1.48
N LEU A 190 -13.48 -21.67 -1.78
CA LEU A 190 -13.03 -20.28 -1.79
C LEU A 190 -12.72 -19.79 -0.38
N GLU A 191 -13.50 -20.19 0.62
CA GLU A 191 -13.18 -19.91 2.03
C GLU A 191 -11.84 -20.53 2.46
N ASP A 192 -11.60 -21.79 2.07
CA ASP A 192 -10.31 -22.45 2.30
C ASP A 192 -9.18 -21.73 1.57
N CYS A 193 -9.43 -21.16 0.38
CA CYS A 193 -8.47 -20.31 -0.33
C CYS A 193 -8.20 -19.01 0.44
N CYS A 194 -9.24 -18.32 0.92
CA CYS A 194 -9.06 -17.12 1.73
C CYS A 194 -8.17 -17.42 2.94
N LEU A 195 -8.48 -18.49 3.69
CA LEU A 195 -7.70 -18.90 4.85
C LEU A 195 -6.26 -19.25 4.49
N ALA A 196 -6.04 -20.00 3.40
CA ALA A 196 -4.70 -20.36 2.95
C ALA A 196 -3.85 -19.13 2.58
N ILE A 197 -4.47 -18.10 2.01
CA ILE A 197 -3.81 -16.82 1.74
C ILE A 197 -3.47 -16.13 3.06
N GLU A 198 -4.45 -15.96 3.96
CA GLU A 198 -4.24 -15.30 5.26
C GLU A 198 -3.15 -15.97 6.11
N GLU A 199 -3.08 -17.31 6.12
CA GLU A 199 -2.04 -18.07 6.83
C GLU A 199 -0.64 -17.87 6.23
N SER A 200 -0.57 -17.48 4.95
CA SER A 200 0.68 -17.31 4.21
C SER A 200 1.22 -15.88 4.25
N LEU A 201 0.37 -14.92 4.65
CA LEU A 201 0.77 -13.54 4.90
C LEU A 201 1.61 -13.40 6.19
N ASN A 202 2.29 -12.27 6.29
CA ASN A 202 3.29 -11.96 7.29
C ASN A 202 2.68 -11.92 8.69
N SER A 203 3.56 -11.92 9.69
CA SER A 203 3.14 -11.94 11.09
C SER A 203 2.32 -10.71 11.48
N VAL A 204 2.56 -9.55 10.88
CA VAL A 204 1.84 -8.32 11.20
C VAL A 204 0.40 -8.40 10.72
N TYR A 205 0.17 -8.86 9.49
CA TYR A 205 -1.19 -9.12 8.98
C TYR A 205 -1.94 -10.09 9.89
N ARG A 206 -1.32 -11.23 10.22
CA ARG A 206 -1.96 -12.26 11.08
C ARG A 206 -2.21 -11.77 12.50
N GLN A 207 -1.32 -10.94 13.05
CA GLN A 207 -1.53 -10.31 14.34
C GLN A 207 -2.71 -9.32 14.29
N GLY A 208 -2.79 -8.50 13.23
CA GLY A 208 -3.92 -7.59 12.99
C GLY A 208 -5.27 -8.31 12.89
N ARG A 209 -5.28 -9.52 12.30
CA ARG A 209 -6.46 -10.38 12.20
C ARG A 209 -6.88 -11.03 13.52
N VAL A 210 -5.92 -11.53 14.30
CA VAL A 210 -6.19 -12.42 15.45
C VAL A 210 -6.15 -11.69 16.79
N ALA A 211 -5.11 -10.87 17.02
CA ALA A 211 -4.86 -10.26 18.32
C ALA A 211 -5.47 -8.86 18.41
N ASP A 212 -5.24 -8.04 17.38
CA ASP A 212 -5.59 -6.61 17.45
C ASP A 212 -7.01 -6.35 16.94
N GLY A 213 -7.55 -7.22 16.09
CA GLY A 213 -8.86 -7.03 15.45
C GLY A 213 -8.90 -5.81 14.51
N SER A 214 -7.73 -5.32 14.09
CA SER A 214 -7.56 -4.14 13.24
C SER A 214 -7.77 -4.42 11.75
N ILE A 215 -7.76 -5.69 11.36
CA ILE A 215 -7.95 -6.15 9.97
C ILE A 215 -9.14 -7.12 9.94
N GLY A 216 -10.08 -6.89 9.02
CA GLY A 216 -11.22 -7.77 8.74
C GLY A 216 -10.85 -9.00 7.90
N PRO A 217 -11.77 -9.97 7.73
CA PRO A 217 -11.52 -11.19 6.96
C PRO A 217 -11.23 -10.91 5.50
N LEU A 218 -10.21 -11.59 4.94
CA LEU A 218 -9.90 -11.51 3.51
C LEU A 218 -11.06 -12.02 2.66
N GLU A 219 -11.38 -11.27 1.62
CA GLU A 219 -12.47 -11.55 0.70
C GLU A 219 -11.92 -11.89 -0.70
N ILE A 220 -12.40 -12.97 -1.31
CA ILE A 220 -12.15 -13.30 -2.71
C ILE A 220 -13.44 -13.07 -3.50
N ARG A 221 -13.38 -12.19 -4.50
CA ARG A 221 -14.46 -11.92 -5.46
C ARG A 221 -14.13 -12.55 -6.81
N VAL A 222 -14.90 -13.56 -7.20
CA VAL A 222 -14.74 -14.19 -8.51
C VAL A 222 -15.38 -13.31 -9.59
N VAL A 223 -14.63 -13.00 -10.64
CA VAL A 223 -15.12 -12.21 -11.78
C VAL A 223 -15.38 -13.09 -13.01
N GLU A 224 -16.13 -12.57 -13.98
CA GLU A 224 -16.41 -13.26 -15.24
C GLU A 224 -15.15 -13.41 -16.10
N GLU A 225 -15.10 -14.44 -16.93
CA GLU A 225 -14.01 -14.64 -17.89
C GLU A 225 -13.96 -13.47 -18.89
N GLY A 226 -12.76 -12.95 -19.15
CA GLY A 226 -12.53 -11.74 -19.96
C GLY A 226 -12.81 -10.42 -19.22
N SER A 227 -12.94 -10.43 -17.89
CA SER A 227 -13.09 -9.19 -17.11
C SER A 227 -11.80 -8.38 -17.08
N PHE A 228 -10.67 -9.06 -16.99
CA PHE A 228 -9.37 -8.39 -17.00
C PHE A 228 -9.00 -7.86 -18.39
N ASP A 229 -9.44 -8.52 -19.47
CA ASP A 229 -9.31 -7.98 -20.83
C ASP A 229 -10.05 -6.63 -20.96
N LYS A 230 -11.28 -6.55 -20.44
CA LYS A 230 -12.06 -5.30 -20.42
C LYS A 230 -11.37 -4.22 -19.56
N LEU A 231 -10.76 -4.61 -18.44
CA LEU A 231 -10.00 -3.70 -17.58
C LEU A 231 -8.76 -3.17 -18.31
N MET A 232 -8.05 -4.03 -19.05
CA MET A 232 -6.91 -3.67 -19.87
C MET A 232 -7.30 -2.69 -20.98
N ASP A 233 -8.38 -2.98 -21.72
CA ASP A 233 -8.90 -2.08 -22.76
C ASP A 233 -9.30 -0.72 -22.18
N PHE A 234 -9.95 -0.72 -21.01
CA PHE A 234 -10.28 0.52 -20.29
C PHE A 234 -9.02 1.31 -19.93
N ALA A 235 -8.01 0.66 -19.37
CA ALA A 235 -6.74 1.32 -19.01
C ALA A 235 -6.01 1.87 -20.25
N ILE A 236 -5.96 1.12 -21.35
CA ILE A 236 -5.38 1.57 -22.62
C ILE A 236 -6.13 2.80 -23.16
N ASN A 237 -7.46 2.79 -23.10
CA ASN A 237 -8.27 3.93 -23.56
C ASN A 237 -8.09 5.17 -22.69
N GLN A 238 -7.97 5.02 -21.36
CA GLN A 238 -7.63 6.12 -20.46
C GLN A 238 -6.22 6.66 -20.75
N LEU A 239 -5.23 5.80 -20.94
CA LEU A 239 -3.86 6.22 -21.28
C LEU A 239 -3.78 6.90 -22.65
N ARG A 240 -4.53 6.42 -23.65
CA ARG A 240 -4.66 7.08 -24.96
C ARG A 240 -5.39 8.41 -24.84
N GLY A 241 -6.42 8.50 -24.01
CA GLY A 241 -7.12 9.74 -23.67
C GLY A 241 -6.21 10.74 -22.95
N ILE A 242 -5.30 10.28 -22.10
CA ILE A 242 -4.26 11.10 -21.47
C ILE A 242 -3.22 11.54 -22.51
N HIS A 243 -2.78 10.67 -23.42
CA HIS A 243 -1.83 11.05 -24.47
C HIS A 243 -2.43 12.07 -25.45
N GLN A 244 -3.70 11.89 -25.84
CA GLN A 244 -4.46 12.84 -26.65
C GLN A 244 -4.81 14.10 -25.89
N SER A 245 -5.07 14.05 -24.58
CA SER A 245 -5.29 15.25 -23.77
C SER A 245 -3.98 15.96 -23.44
N VAL A 246 -2.82 15.31 -23.40
CA VAL A 246 -1.51 15.99 -23.31
C VAL A 246 -1.16 16.64 -24.65
N GLN A 247 -1.46 16.01 -25.79
CA GLN A 247 -1.38 16.66 -27.11
C GLN A 247 -2.46 17.76 -27.31
N GLY A 248 -3.63 17.58 -26.70
CA GLY A 248 -4.79 18.49 -26.80
C GLY A 248 -4.83 19.59 -25.74
N ALA A 249 -4.12 19.46 -24.62
CA ALA A 249 -3.99 20.45 -23.56
C ALA A 249 -2.95 21.53 -23.90
N ALA A 250 -2.15 21.32 -24.95
CA ALA A 250 -1.54 22.43 -25.67
C ALA A 250 -2.60 23.32 -26.36
N LEU A 251 -3.88 22.92 -26.40
CA LEU A 251 -4.94 23.59 -27.15
C LEU A 251 -6.26 23.86 -26.43
N ARG A 252 -6.54 23.41 -25.19
CA ARG A 252 -7.65 23.95 -24.34
C ARG A 252 -7.80 23.25 -22.96
N ALA A 253 -8.30 24.01 -21.98
CA ALA A 253 -8.94 23.55 -20.73
C ALA A 253 -10.48 23.78 -20.82
N PRO A 254 -11.36 23.41 -19.84
CA PRO A 254 -11.33 22.41 -18.75
C PRO A 254 -12.57 21.44 -18.77
N GLY A 255 -12.68 20.47 -17.83
CA GLY A 255 -13.97 19.82 -17.47
C GLY A 255 -13.92 18.37 -16.95
N SER A 256 -14.55 18.11 -15.80
CA SER A 256 -14.66 16.87 -14.98
C SER A 256 -15.65 15.80 -15.50
N VAL A 257 -15.41 14.48 -15.29
CA VAL A 257 -16.43 13.42 -15.06
C VAL A 257 -15.84 12.18 -14.34
N GLY A 258 -16.59 11.56 -13.42
CA GLY A 258 -16.26 10.36 -12.61
C GLY A 258 -16.39 9.01 -13.32
N GLY A 259 -15.82 7.96 -12.71
CA GLY A 259 -15.63 6.62 -13.32
C GLY A 259 -16.65 5.53 -12.91
N PRO A 260 -16.64 4.36 -13.60
CA PRO A 260 -17.74 3.41 -13.61
C PRO A 260 -17.34 2.06 -13.01
N LEU A 261 -17.38 1.92 -11.68
CA LEU A 261 -17.37 0.61 -11.02
C LEU A 261 -18.31 0.68 -9.82
N GLY A 262 -19.59 0.42 -10.07
CA GLY A 262 -20.63 0.42 -9.05
C GLY A 262 -21.89 -0.26 -9.59
N GLY A 263 -21.92 -1.59 -9.51
CA GLY A 263 -23.11 -2.40 -9.73
C GLY A 263 -23.17 -3.48 -8.63
N PRO A 264 -24.35 -3.72 -8.01
CA PRO A 264 -24.45 -4.60 -6.85
C PRO A 264 -24.37 -6.07 -7.28
N GLY A 265 -23.35 -6.77 -6.80
CA GLY A 265 -23.30 -8.24 -6.85
C GLY A 265 -23.88 -8.80 -5.56
N GLU A 266 -24.91 -9.66 -5.67
CA GLU A 266 -25.42 -10.45 -4.57
C GLU A 266 -24.38 -11.52 -4.19
N GLY A 267 -23.71 -11.33 -3.05
CA GLY A 267 -22.84 -12.33 -2.43
C GLY A 267 -23.25 -12.48 -0.97
N GLU A 268 -23.62 -13.70 -0.57
CA GLU A 268 -23.84 -14.03 0.84
C GLU A 268 -22.53 -13.87 1.62
N VAL A 269 -22.59 -13.06 2.67
CA VAL A 269 -21.49 -12.86 3.62
C VAL A 269 -21.50 -14.04 4.59
N LEU A 270 -20.46 -14.87 4.54
CA LEU A 270 -20.20 -15.92 5.53
C LEU A 270 -18.78 -15.75 6.08
N GLU A 271 -18.64 -15.68 7.40
CA GLU A 271 -17.37 -15.42 8.09
C GLU A 271 -16.42 -16.63 8.03
N PRO A 272 -15.23 -16.51 7.41
CA PRO A 272 -14.22 -17.57 7.44
C PRO A 272 -13.48 -17.61 8.80
N LYS A 273 -12.89 -18.78 9.09
CA LYS A 273 -12.12 -19.04 10.33
C LYS A 273 -10.84 -18.18 10.40
N MET A 274 -10.41 -17.84 11.62
CA MET A 274 -9.19 -17.04 11.84
C MET A 274 -7.89 -17.83 11.52
N PRO A 275 -6.84 -17.15 11.01
CA PRO A 275 -5.56 -17.78 10.70
C PRO A 275 -4.78 -18.17 11.98
N LYS A 276 -3.89 -19.16 11.88
CA LYS A 276 -3.08 -19.63 13.01
C LYS A 276 -1.97 -18.65 13.39
N MET A 277 -1.78 -18.43 14.69
CA MET A 277 -0.69 -17.61 15.27
C MET A 277 0.05 -18.38 16.37
N ASP A 278 1.39 -18.43 16.31
CA ASP A 278 2.26 -19.02 17.33
C ASP A 278 2.74 -17.92 18.29
N SER A 279 2.48 -18.10 19.58
CA SER A 279 2.78 -17.14 20.64
C SER A 279 4.28 -16.94 20.89
N ARG A 280 5.16 -17.81 20.39
CA ARG A 280 6.61 -17.67 20.55
C ARG A 280 7.24 -16.57 19.68
N LYS A 281 6.51 -16.04 18.69
CA LYS A 281 6.94 -14.88 17.87
C LYS A 281 6.48 -13.52 18.43
N LEU A 282 5.63 -13.49 19.46
CA LEU A 282 5.10 -12.26 20.08
C LEU A 282 6.17 -11.45 20.83
N LEU A 283 7.23 -12.09 21.31
CA LEU A 283 8.22 -11.42 22.18
C LEU A 283 9.08 -10.36 21.48
N TYR A 284 9.05 -10.26 20.15
CA TYR A 284 9.79 -9.23 19.42
C TYR A 284 8.97 -8.00 19.04
N VAL A 285 7.63 -8.03 19.17
CA VAL A 285 6.75 -6.91 18.76
C VAL A 285 6.20 -6.13 19.97
N ALA A 286 6.16 -6.74 21.16
CA ALA A 286 5.63 -6.11 22.36
C ALA A 286 6.65 -5.26 23.15
N VAL A 287 7.89 -5.14 22.68
CA VAL A 287 8.93 -4.25 23.23
C VAL A 287 9.64 -3.55 22.07
N GLN A 288 8.97 -2.63 21.38
CA GLN A 288 9.59 -1.68 20.45
C GLN A 288 8.68 -0.50 20.16
#